data_AF-A0A1H3T6C0-F1
#
_entry.id   AF-A0A1H3T6C0-F1
#
_cell.length_a   1.000
_cell.length_b   1.000
_cell.length_c   1.000
_cell.angle_alpha   90.00
_cell.angle_beta   90.00
_cell.angle_gamma   90.00
#
_symmetry.space_group_name_H-M   'P 1'
#
loop_
_entity.id
_entity.type
_entity.pdbx_description
1 polymer ?
#
loop_
_entity_poly.entity_id
_entity_poly.type
_entity_poly.pdbx_seq_one_letter_code
_entity_poly.pdbx_strand_id
1 'polypeptide(L)'
;MFDEVNKTIKRYHETVEEDFDSLIDTLLNELLKVLMELESEGLFGDRNDNRFIDICVTDSSNEIMLKSARLLNTLKVYEEYASEFE
;
A
#
# COMPACT_ATOMS: atom_id res chain seq x y z
N MET A 1 1.75 30.55 19.78
CA MET A 1 0.75 29.96 18.87
C MET A 1 1.31 28.72 18.17
N PHE A 2 2.41 28.80 17.40
CA PHE A 2 3.07 27.60 16.84
C PHE A 2 3.58 26.60 17.91
N ASP A 3 4.09 27.09 19.04
CA ASP A 3 4.55 26.22 20.14
C ASP A 3 3.43 25.42 20.82
N GLU A 4 2.20 25.94 20.84
CA GLU A 4 1.04 25.21 21.38
C GLU A 4 0.55 24.13 20.43
N VAL A 5 0.60 24.40 19.11
CA VAL A 5 0.34 23.40 18.08
C VAL A 5 1.35 22.27 18.19
N ASN A 6 2.65 22.59 18.27
CA ASN A 6 3.71 21.59 18.44
C ASN A 6 3.56 20.78 19.73
N LYS A 7 3.22 21.42 20.86
CA LYS A 7 2.92 20.72 22.13
C LYS A 7 1.69 19.84 22.05
N THR A 8 0.72 20.16 21.21
CA THR A 8 -0.50 19.37 21.05
C THR A 8 -0.25 18.16 20.17
N ILE A 9 0.49 18.35 19.07
CA ILE A 9 0.92 17.26 18.18
C ILE A 9 1.80 16.27 18.94
N LYS A 10 2.80 16.74 19.70
CA LYS A 10 3.68 15.87 20.49
C LYS A 10 2.90 15.02 21.50
N ARG A 11 1.96 15.66 22.21
CA ARG A 11 1.11 14.98 23.18
C ARG A 11 0.25 13.92 22.52
N TYR A 12 -0.35 14.22 21.36
CA TYR A 12 -1.09 13.23 20.59
C TYR A 12 -0.21 12.05 20.18
N HIS A 13 0.99 12.33 19.66
CA HIS A 13 1.97 11.32 19.29
C HIS A 13 2.46 10.47 20.47
N GLU A 14 2.50 11.04 21.68
CA GLU A 14 2.83 10.35 22.94
C GLU A 14 1.63 9.58 23.53
N THR A 15 0.39 9.89 23.14
CA THR A 15 -0.83 9.24 23.66
C THR A 15 -1.27 8.05 22.79
N VAL A 16 -0.85 8.01 21.53
CA VAL A 16 -1.09 6.86 20.65
C VAL A 16 -0.01 5.83 20.98
N GLU A 17 -0.33 4.93 21.91
CA GLU A 17 0.56 3.84 22.38
C GLU A 17 0.72 2.73 21.31
N GLU A 18 -0.17 2.71 20.32
CA GLU A 18 -0.05 1.86 19.13
C GLU A 18 0.93 2.51 18.15
N ASP A 19 1.94 1.75 17.74
CA ASP A 19 2.85 2.17 16.68
C ASP A 19 2.00 2.39 15.40
N PHE A 20 1.73 3.65 15.08
CA PHE A 20 0.84 4.06 13.99
C PHE A 20 1.28 3.44 12.66
N ASP A 21 2.59 3.25 12.49
CA ASP A 21 3.19 2.58 11.34
C ASP A 21 2.75 1.10 11.29
N SER A 22 2.75 0.40 12.43
CA SER A 22 2.26 -1.00 12.51
C SER A 22 0.77 -1.13 12.20
N LEU A 23 -0.03 -0.13 12.56
CA LEU A 23 -1.47 -0.12 12.29
C LEU A 23 -1.73 0.11 10.80
N ILE A 24 -1.00 1.03 10.18
CA ILE A 24 -1.02 1.24 8.73
C ILE A 24 -0.58 -0.04 7.99
N ASP A 25 0.52 -0.66 8.40
CA ASP A 25 1.02 -1.88 7.78
C ASP A 25 0.00 -3.02 7.87
N THR A 26 -0.66 -3.17 9.03
CA THR A 26 -1.73 -4.15 9.21
C THR A 26 -2.89 -3.88 8.25
N LEU A 27 -3.36 -2.64 8.18
CA LEU A 27 -4.45 -2.23 7.30
C LEU A 27 -4.12 -2.49 5.82
N LEU A 28 -2.92 -2.12 5.38
CA LEU A 28 -2.48 -2.29 3.99
C LEU A 28 -2.38 -3.76 3.60
N ASN A 29 -1.92 -4.62 4.52
CA ASN A 29 -1.89 -6.06 4.26
C ASN A 29 -3.29 -6.69 4.22
N GLU A 30 -4.23 -6.25 5.07
CA GLU A 30 -5.62 -6.70 4.99
C GLU A 30 -6.29 -6.22 3.70
N LEU A 31 -6.06 -4.98 3.28
CA LEU A 31 -6.53 -4.46 2.00
C LEU A 31 -6.02 -5.32 0.82
N LEU A 32 -4.73 -5.67 0.82
CA LEU A 32 -4.15 -6.52 -0.20
C LEU A 32 -4.81 -7.91 -0.26
N LYS A 33 -5.14 -8.52 0.88
CA LYS A 33 -5.86 -9.80 0.91
C LYS A 33 -7.21 -9.69 0.23
N VAL A 34 -7.98 -8.65 0.57
CA VAL A 34 -9.29 -8.39 -0.06
C VAL A 34 -9.13 -8.18 -1.56
N LEU A 35 -8.14 -7.39 -2.02
CA LEU A 35 -7.90 -7.22 -3.45
C LEU A 35 -7.56 -8.53 -4.16
N MET A 36 -6.78 -9.41 -3.52
CA MET A 36 -6.49 -10.74 -4.07
C MET A 36 -7.74 -11.63 -4.17
N GLU A 37 -8.64 -11.56 -3.18
CA GLU A 37 -9.91 -12.27 -3.21
C GLU A 37 -10.79 -11.76 -4.37
N LEU A 38 -10.96 -10.44 -4.50
CA LEU A 38 -11.74 -9.83 -5.59
C LEU A 38 -11.15 -10.13 -6.98
N GLU A 39 -9.82 -10.19 -7.09
CA GLU A 39 -9.13 -10.62 -8.31
C GLU A 39 -9.42 -12.09 -8.64
N SER A 40 -9.43 -12.97 -7.62
CA SER A 40 -9.75 -14.39 -7.82
C SER A 40 -11.21 -14.61 -8.24
N GLU A 41 -12.11 -13.71 -7.86
CA GLU A 41 -13.50 -13.66 -8.29
C GLU A 41 -13.68 -13.02 -9.69
N GLY A 42 -12.61 -12.47 -10.26
CA GLY A 42 -12.62 -11.84 -11.59
C GLY A 42 -13.24 -10.45 -11.63
N LEU A 43 -13.36 -9.75 -10.49
CA LEU A 43 -13.99 -8.42 -10.44
C LEU A 43 -13.21 -7.33 -11.17
N PHE A 44 -11.92 -7.54 -11.40
CA PHE A 44 -11.09 -6.64 -12.19
C PHE A 44 -10.96 -7.05 -13.67
N GLY A 45 -11.77 -8.00 -14.12
CA GLY A 45 -11.69 -8.60 -15.45
C GLY A 45 -10.51 -9.55 -15.60
N ASP A 46 -10.29 -10.04 -16.82
CA ASP A 46 -9.25 -11.03 -17.09
C ASP A 46 -7.84 -10.52 -16.74
N ARG A 47 -7.09 -11.33 -16.00
CA ARG A 47 -5.67 -11.05 -15.71
C ARG A 47 -4.84 -11.17 -16.98
N ASN A 48 -4.43 -10.03 -17.54
CA ASN A 48 -3.64 -9.95 -18.77
C ASN A 48 -2.71 -8.73 -18.77
N ASP A 49 -1.91 -8.59 -19.83
CA ASP A 49 -0.86 -7.57 -19.92
C ASP A 49 -1.38 -6.13 -20.15
N ASN A 50 -2.68 -5.94 -20.36
CA ASN A 50 -3.29 -4.62 -20.59
C ASN A 50 -3.92 -4.02 -19.33
N ARG A 51 -3.71 -4.65 -18.17
CA ARG A 51 -4.29 -4.23 -16.89
C ARG A 51 -3.18 -4.12 -15.85
N PHE A 52 -3.25 -3.06 -15.04
CA PHE A 52 -2.37 -2.85 -13.90
C PHE A 52 -3.19 -2.50 -12.64
N ILE A 53 -2.86 -3.15 -11.53
CA ILE A 53 -3.47 -2.92 -10.21
C ILE A 53 -2.36 -2.92 -9.16
N ASP A 54 -2.30 -1.88 -8.35
CA ASP A 54 -1.42 -1.80 -7.19
C ASP A 54 -2.13 -1.12 -6.01
N ILE A 55 -1.49 -1.20 -4.84
CA ILE A 55 -1.81 -0.33 -3.71
C ILE A 55 -0.77 0.78 -3.75
N CYS A 56 -1.16 1.95 -4.28
CA CYS A 56 -0.31 3.12 -4.33
C CYS A 56 -0.38 3.91 -3.01
N VAL A 57 0.76 4.13 -2.37
CA VAL A 57 0.89 4.94 -1.15
C VAL A 57 1.94 6.04 -1.35
N THR A 58 1.88 7.08 -0.52
CA THR A 58 2.73 8.29 -0.67
C THR A 58 4.22 8.01 -0.45
N ASP A 59 4.56 7.05 0.40
CA ASP A 59 5.93 6.59 0.56
C ASP A 59 6.23 5.50 -0.47
N SER A 60 6.93 5.90 -1.54
CA SER A 60 7.34 4.99 -2.62
C SER A 60 8.25 3.86 -2.16
N SER A 61 8.82 3.96 -0.95
CA SER A 61 9.67 2.93 -0.35
C SER A 61 8.87 1.85 0.37
N ASN A 62 7.54 2.03 0.52
CA ASN A 62 6.70 1.07 1.23
C ASN A 62 6.60 -0.23 0.41
N GLU A 63 6.97 -1.35 1.05
CA GLU A 63 7.00 -2.67 0.40
C GLU A 63 5.64 -3.11 -0.14
N ILE A 64 4.52 -2.54 0.34
CA ILE A 64 3.19 -2.89 -0.15
C ILE A 64 3.01 -2.57 -1.64
N MET A 65 3.66 -1.51 -2.15
CA MET A 65 3.53 -1.12 -3.56
C MET A 65 4.08 -2.22 -4.46
N LEU A 66 5.31 -2.69 -4.17
CA LEU A 66 5.95 -3.78 -4.91
C LEU A 66 5.20 -5.11 -4.72
N LYS A 67 4.79 -5.41 -3.48
CA LYS A 67 4.08 -6.65 -3.15
C LYS A 67 2.72 -6.74 -3.86
N SER A 68 1.94 -5.66 -3.84
CA SER A 68 0.64 -5.59 -4.50
C SER A 68 0.77 -5.67 -6.01
N ALA A 69 1.68 -4.90 -6.62
CA ALA A 69 1.96 -4.94 -8.06
C ALA A 69 2.34 -6.35 -8.52
N ARG A 70 3.17 -7.06 -7.75
CA ARG A 70 3.58 -8.44 -8.07
C ARG A 70 2.43 -9.44 -7.96
N LEU A 71 1.59 -9.32 -6.94
CA LEU A 71 0.53 -10.31 -6.66
C LEU A 71 -0.70 -10.13 -7.54
N LEU A 72 -1.00 -8.90 -7.96
CA LEU A 72 -2.24 -8.55 -8.67
C LEU A 72 -2.08 -8.46 -10.19
N ASN A 73 -0.86 -8.51 -10.74
CA ASN A 73 -0.61 -8.36 -12.18
C ASN A 73 0.13 -9.55 -12.79
N THR A 74 0.19 -9.66 -14.12
CA THR A 74 1.04 -10.67 -14.76
C THR A 74 2.52 -10.40 -14.45
N LEU A 75 3.36 -11.44 -14.54
CA LEU A 75 4.80 -11.29 -14.28
C LEU A 75 5.42 -10.21 -15.18
N LYS A 76 5.03 -10.18 -16.46
CA LYS A 76 5.52 -9.21 -17.42
C LYS A 76 5.15 -7.77 -17.03
N VAL A 77 3.89 -7.52 -16.70
CA VAL A 77 3.43 -6.20 -16.28
C VAL A 77 4.14 -5.73 -15.00
N TYR A 78 4.36 -6.65 -14.05
CA TYR A 78 5.15 -6.34 -12.84
C TYR A 78 6.61 -5.98 -13.17
N GLU A 79 7.27 -6.74 -14.05
CA GLU A 79 8.66 -6.47 -14.46
C GLU A 79 8.80 -5.14 -15.20
N GLU A 80 7.84 -4.80 -16.08
CA GLU A 80 7.76 -3.50 -16.74
C GLU A 80 7.65 -2.36 -15.71
N TYR A 81 6.73 -2.48 -14.75
CA TYR A 81 6.60 -1.50 -13.65
C TYR A 81 7.88 -1.39 -12.81
N ALA A 82 8.47 -2.51 -12.38
CA ALA A 82 9.65 -2.51 -11.53
C ALA A 82 10.87 -1.86 -12.22
N SER A 83 10.96 -1.96 -13.54
CA SER A 83 12.03 -1.34 -14.33
C SER A 83 12.00 0.20 -14.35
N GLU A 84 10.87 0.83 -13.98
CA GLU A 84 10.79 2.30 -13.89
C GLU A 84 11.46 2.87 -12.63
N PHE A 85 11.84 2.01 -11.68
CA PHE A 85 12.42 2.39 -10.39
C PHE A 85 13.88 1.94 -10.21
N GLU A 86 14.47 1.28 -11.23
CA GLU A 86 15.91 0.96 -11.33
C GLU A 86 16.69 2.04 -12.09
#